data_AF-A0A6N0M0K2-F1
#
_entry.id   AF-A0A6N0M0K2-F1
#
_cell.length_a   1.000
_cell.length_b   1.000
_cell.length_c   1.000
_cell.angle_alpha   90.00
_cell.angle_beta   90.00
_cell.angle_gamma   90.00
#
_symmetry.space_group_name_H-M   'P 1'
#
loop_
_entity.id
_entity.type
_entity.pdbx_description
1 polymer ?
#
loop_
_entity_poly.entity_id
_entity_poly.type
_entity_poly.pdbx_seq_one_letter_code
_entity_poly.pdbx_strand_id
1 'polypeptide(L)'
;MNESTNKNEKSEVEMNFHAPVTGATGVNKGVININASERQKTLTESAAEIQRLLKQLEDTNPSASEPEQIAYVNLATKPDFKQRAIGALKEGGEVAIEEFFLENKYLKVGKAVIKGWLQGAI
;
A
#
# COMPACT_ATOMS: atom_id res chain seq x y z
N MET A 1 28.51 -42.22 -8.04
CA MET A 1 27.24 -42.20 -8.79
C MET A 1 26.14 -42.06 -7.75
N ASN A 2 25.61 -40.86 -7.64
CA ASN A 2 24.72 -40.41 -6.60
C ASN A 2 23.55 -39.77 -7.34
N GLU A 3 22.48 -40.54 -7.47
CA GLU A 3 21.23 -40.09 -8.05
C GLU A 3 20.34 -39.60 -6.90
N SER A 4 20.39 -38.29 -6.67
CA SER A 4 19.49 -37.60 -5.74
C SER A 4 18.16 -37.37 -6.44
N THR A 5 17.22 -38.29 -6.30
CA THR A 5 15.83 -38.06 -6.74
C THR A 5 15.17 -37.06 -5.81
N ASN A 6 15.07 -35.84 -6.31
CA ASN A 6 14.24 -34.76 -5.81
C ASN A 6 12.77 -35.23 -5.76
N LYS A 7 12.27 -35.55 -4.56
CA LYS A 7 10.85 -35.75 -4.32
C LYS A 7 10.18 -34.38 -4.33
N ASN A 8 9.72 -33.97 -5.50
CA ASN A 8 8.66 -32.97 -5.62
C ASN A 8 7.49 -33.43 -4.74
N GLU A 9 7.26 -32.73 -3.63
CA GLU A 9 6.00 -32.81 -2.90
C GLU A 9 4.89 -32.45 -3.87
N LYS A 10 4.09 -33.46 -4.19
CA LYS A 10 2.99 -33.40 -5.12
C LYS A 10 1.91 -32.52 -4.49
N SER A 11 1.76 -31.28 -4.94
CA SER A 11 0.59 -30.47 -4.61
C SER A 11 -0.67 -31.26 -5.02
N GLU A 12 -1.51 -31.65 -4.06
CA GLU A 12 -2.67 -32.52 -4.34
C GLU A 12 -3.72 -31.83 -5.23
N VAL A 13 -3.79 -30.50 -5.23
CA VAL A 13 -4.63 -29.70 -6.13
C VAL A 13 -3.97 -28.35 -6.40
N GLU A 14 -3.79 -27.99 -7.68
CA GLU A 14 -3.43 -26.63 -8.12
C GLU A 14 -4.65 -26.00 -8.81
N MET A 15 -5.09 -24.84 -8.33
CA MET A 15 -6.24 -24.10 -8.89
C MET A 15 -5.75 -22.79 -9.49
N ASN A 16 -5.91 -22.63 -10.81
CA ASN A 16 -5.53 -21.42 -11.53
C ASN A 16 -6.78 -20.64 -11.95
N PHE A 17 -7.00 -19.49 -11.33
CA PHE A 17 -8.13 -18.61 -11.63
C PHE A 17 -7.71 -17.53 -12.63
N HIS A 18 -8.35 -17.51 -13.79
CA HIS A 18 -8.12 -16.50 -14.84
C HIS A 18 -9.03 -15.26 -14.70
N ALA A 19 -9.85 -15.21 -13.64
CA ALA A 19 -10.77 -14.12 -13.32
C ALA A 19 -10.74 -13.81 -11.82
N PRO A 20 -11.14 -12.60 -11.39
CA PRO A 20 -11.17 -12.24 -9.97
C PRO A 20 -12.06 -13.19 -9.15
N VAL A 21 -11.51 -13.73 -8.06
CA VAL A 21 -12.24 -14.56 -7.09
C VAL A 21 -12.69 -13.67 -5.93
N THR A 22 -14.00 -13.48 -5.77
CA THR A 22 -14.57 -12.61 -4.73
C THR A 22 -14.95 -13.36 -3.44
N GLY A 23 -14.84 -14.69 -3.42
CA GLY A 23 -15.08 -15.49 -2.24
C GLY A 23 -14.51 -16.89 -2.39
N ALA A 24 -13.57 -17.25 -1.52
CA ALA A 24 -13.06 -18.61 -1.37
C ALA A 24 -13.21 -19.02 0.09
N THR A 25 -13.85 -20.17 0.34
CA THR A 25 -14.03 -20.74 1.67
C THR A 25 -13.52 -22.17 1.67
N GLY A 26 -12.70 -22.53 2.66
CA GLY A 26 -12.09 -23.85 2.78
C GLY A 26 -10.97 -23.87 3.82
N VAL A 27 -10.75 -25.02 4.45
CA VAL A 27 -9.63 -25.23 5.38
C VAL A 27 -8.37 -25.52 4.56
N ASN A 28 -7.47 -24.54 4.44
CA ASN A 28 -6.21 -24.72 3.73
C ASN A 28 -5.08 -25.12 4.70
N LYS A 29 -4.34 -26.18 4.35
CA LYS A 29 -3.14 -26.65 5.09
C LYS A 29 -1.82 -26.26 4.38
N GLY A 30 -1.85 -25.36 3.41
CA GLY A 30 -0.70 -24.93 2.60
C GLY A 30 -0.46 -23.42 2.66
N VAL A 31 0.40 -22.91 1.77
CA VAL A 31 0.71 -21.48 1.63
C VAL A 31 -0.15 -20.88 0.52
N ILE A 32 -0.89 -19.81 0.82
CA ILE A 32 -1.60 -19.03 -0.19
C ILE A 32 -0.66 -17.92 -0.67
N ASN A 33 -0.15 -18.04 -1.90
CA ASN A 33 0.61 -16.98 -2.55
C ASN A 33 -0.35 -16.03 -3.26
N ILE A 34 -0.76 -14.97 -2.56
CA ILE A 34 -1.55 -13.88 -3.15
C ILE A 34 -0.58 -12.93 -3.85
N ASN A 35 -0.57 -12.91 -5.18
CA ASN A 35 0.10 -11.84 -5.91
C ASN A 35 -0.58 -10.52 -5.54
N ALA A 36 0.16 -9.60 -4.91
CA ALA A 36 -0.38 -8.29 -4.54
C ALA A 36 -0.97 -7.62 -5.79
N SER A 37 -2.25 -7.27 -5.71
CA SER A 37 -2.94 -6.60 -6.83
C SER A 37 -2.20 -5.31 -7.21
N GLU A 38 -2.26 -4.88 -8.47
CA GLU A 38 -1.70 -3.59 -8.92
C GLU A 38 -2.16 -2.41 -8.03
N ARG A 39 -3.36 -2.54 -7.44
CA ARG A 39 -3.89 -1.62 -6.44
C ARG A 39 -3.06 -1.62 -5.17
N GLN A 40 -2.82 -2.79 -4.57
CA GLN A 40 -1.96 -2.91 -3.38
C GLN A 40 -0.55 -2.37 -3.64
N LYS A 41 0.02 -2.61 -4.83
CA LYS A 41 1.31 -2.01 -5.21
C LYS A 41 1.26 -0.49 -5.24
N THR A 42 0.27 0.08 -5.94
CA THR A 42 0.06 1.54 -6.01
C THR A 42 -0.15 2.15 -4.63
N LEU A 43 -0.88 1.45 -3.76
CA LEU A 43 -1.11 1.84 -2.37
C LEU A 43 0.23 1.85 -1.59
N THR A 44 0.98 0.75 -1.59
CA THR A 44 2.27 0.67 -0.90
C THR A 44 3.30 1.69 -1.40
N GLU A 45 3.42 1.87 -2.73
CA GLU A 45 4.28 2.89 -3.32
C GLU A 45 3.86 4.29 -2.87
N SER A 46 2.55 4.51 -2.78
CA SER A 46 2.03 5.81 -2.38
C SER A 46 2.31 6.14 -0.92
N ALA A 47 2.18 5.14 -0.04
CA ALA A 47 2.55 5.26 1.37
C ALA A 47 4.03 5.60 1.53
N ALA A 48 4.88 4.86 0.82
CA ALA A 48 6.33 5.02 0.88
C ALA A 48 6.77 6.43 0.45
N GLU A 49 6.19 6.98 -0.62
CA GLU A 49 6.54 8.32 -1.09
C GLU A 49 6.09 9.41 -0.10
N ILE A 50 4.89 9.33 0.48
CA ILE A 50 4.44 10.29 1.51
C ILE A 50 5.37 10.24 2.73
N GLN A 51 5.74 9.04 3.18
CA GLN A 51 6.68 8.87 4.29
C GLN A 51 8.06 9.44 3.94
N ARG A 52 8.55 9.23 2.71
CA ARG A 52 9.82 9.79 2.22
C ARG A 52 9.82 11.31 2.25
N LEU A 53 8.74 11.93 1.79
CA LEU A 53 8.58 13.39 1.80
C LEU A 53 8.57 13.94 3.23
N LEU A 54 7.82 13.31 4.13
CA LEU A 54 7.74 13.74 5.54
C LEU A 54 9.08 13.57 6.26
N LYS A 55 9.83 12.51 5.96
CA LYS A 55 11.20 12.33 6.46
C LYS A 55 12.14 13.43 5.96
N GLN A 56 12.09 13.74 4.66
CA GLN A 56 12.90 14.81 4.08
C GLN A 56 12.59 16.19 4.69
N LEU A 57 11.31 16.44 5.00
CA LEU A 57 10.91 17.65 5.70
C LEU A 57 11.44 17.67 7.13
N GLU A 58 11.37 16.56 7.86
CA GLU A 58 11.89 16.51 9.23
C GLU A 58 13.41 16.72 9.29
N ASP A 59 14.16 16.18 8.33
CA ASP A 59 15.61 16.38 8.24
C ASP A 59 15.99 17.86 8.03
N THR A 60 15.11 18.65 7.40
CA THR A 60 15.36 20.06 7.04
C THR A 60 14.64 21.07 7.93
N ASN A 61 13.51 20.68 8.52
CA ASN A 61 12.68 21.46 9.42
C ASN A 61 11.99 20.53 10.45
N PRO A 62 12.71 20.07 11.48
CA PRO A 62 12.17 19.14 12.48
C PRO A 62 11.05 19.74 13.34
N SER A 63 10.94 21.07 13.39
CA SER A 63 9.89 21.80 14.09
C SER A 63 8.63 22.06 13.25
N ALA A 64 8.56 21.54 12.02
CA ALA A 64 7.42 21.73 11.14
C ALA A 64 6.12 21.25 11.82
N SER A 65 5.16 22.15 11.94
CA SER A 65 3.82 21.87 12.43
C SER A 65 3.05 20.97 11.46
N GLU A 66 1.99 20.30 11.94
CA GLU A 66 1.18 19.42 11.09
C GLU A 66 0.64 20.11 9.81
N PRO A 67 0.14 21.36 9.87
CA PRO A 67 -0.28 22.07 8.65
C PRO A 67 0.85 22.28 7.65
N GLU A 68 2.07 22.59 8.11
CA GLU A 68 3.25 22.76 7.26
C GLU A 68 3.66 21.44 6.62
N GLN A 69 3.58 20.33 7.37
CA GLN A 69 3.84 18.99 6.84
C GLN A 69 2.84 18.61 5.75
N ILE A 70 1.54 18.86 5.96
CA ILE A 70 0.50 18.63 4.97
C ILE A 70 0.76 19.47 3.71
N ALA A 71 1.01 20.77 3.88
CA ALA A 71 1.28 21.68 2.77
C ALA A 71 2.52 21.26 1.97
N TYR A 72 3.58 20.84 2.65
CA TYR A 72 4.80 20.35 2.02
C TYR A 72 4.55 19.09 1.18
N VAL A 73 3.87 18.09 1.74
CA VAL A 73 3.57 16.86 1.00
C VAL A 73 2.72 17.18 -0.23
N ASN A 74 1.73 18.06 -0.11
CA ASN A 74 0.91 18.48 -1.25
C ASN A 74 1.73 19.17 -2.35
N LEU A 75 2.66 20.04 -1.97
CA LEU A 75 3.52 20.77 -2.90
C LEU A 75 4.55 19.86 -3.58
N ALA A 76 5.16 18.95 -2.81
CA ALA A 76 6.24 18.09 -3.28
C ALA A 76 5.74 16.84 -4.05
N THR A 77 4.45 16.51 -3.90
CA THR A 77 3.84 15.37 -4.59
C THR A 77 3.55 15.71 -6.05
N LYS A 78 3.96 14.82 -6.97
CA LYS A 78 3.67 14.97 -8.40
C LYS A 78 2.16 14.75 -8.68
N PRO A 79 1.54 15.55 -9.58
CA PRO A 79 0.11 15.42 -9.90
C PRO A 79 -0.32 14.00 -10.32
N ASP A 80 0.44 13.35 -11.22
CA ASP A 80 0.10 12.00 -11.71
C ASP A 80 0.16 10.94 -10.61
N PHE A 81 1.07 11.12 -9.65
CA PHE A 81 1.15 10.24 -8.49
C PHE A 81 -0.08 10.43 -7.59
N LYS A 82 -0.48 11.68 -7.31
CA LYS A 82 -1.68 12.00 -6.51
C LYS A 82 -2.93 11.37 -7.14
N GLN A 83 -3.08 11.42 -8.46
CA GLN A 83 -4.20 10.78 -9.17
C GLN A 83 -4.21 9.26 -9.01
N ARG A 84 -3.05 8.60 -9.15
CA ARG A 84 -2.93 7.15 -8.95
C ARG A 84 -3.24 6.72 -7.52
N ALA A 85 -2.74 7.48 -6.54
CA ALA A 85 -3.04 7.25 -5.12
C ALA A 85 -4.55 7.38 -4.87
N ILE A 86 -5.19 8.46 -5.35
CA ILE A 86 -6.64 8.66 -5.22
C ILE A 86 -7.43 7.50 -5.85
N GLY A 87 -7.06 7.06 -7.05
CA GLY A 87 -7.74 5.95 -7.74
C GLY A 87 -7.66 4.66 -6.94
N ALA A 88 -6.46 4.26 -6.52
CA ALA A 88 -6.25 3.06 -5.73
C ALA A 88 -6.99 3.10 -4.38
N LEU A 89 -7.07 4.26 -3.75
CA LEU A 89 -7.75 4.45 -2.46
C LEU A 89 -9.28 4.40 -2.59
N LYS A 90 -9.86 5.03 -3.62
CA LYS A 90 -11.30 4.94 -3.90
C LYS A 90 -11.75 3.50 -4.07
N GLU A 91 -10.89 2.67 -4.64
CA GLU A 91 -11.16 1.24 -4.85
C GLU A 91 -10.82 0.37 -3.63
N GLY A 92 -9.94 0.83 -2.74
CA GLY A 92 -9.48 0.11 -1.54
C GLY A 92 -10.27 0.38 -0.26
N GLY A 93 -11.06 1.46 -0.21
CA GLY A 93 -11.86 1.84 0.95
C GLY A 93 -11.04 2.36 2.14
N GLU A 94 -11.70 2.74 3.24
CA GLU A 94 -11.04 3.36 4.41
C GLU A 94 -10.06 2.41 5.12
N VAL A 95 -10.32 1.10 5.12
CA VAL A 95 -9.44 0.09 5.72
C VAL A 95 -8.04 0.13 5.09
N ALA A 96 -7.97 0.30 3.76
CA ALA A 96 -6.70 0.41 3.06
C ALA A 96 -5.89 1.65 3.47
N ILE A 97 -6.52 2.73 3.93
CA ILE A 97 -5.86 3.93 4.47
C ILE A 97 -5.23 3.65 5.84
N GLU A 98 -5.87 2.80 6.64
CA GLU A 98 -5.38 2.44 7.97
C GLU A 98 -4.20 1.49 7.89
N GLU A 99 -4.28 0.48 7.01
CA GLU A 99 -3.18 -0.43 6.70
C GLU A 99 -1.99 0.31 6.07
N PHE A 100 -2.25 1.40 5.33
CA PHE A 100 -1.26 2.24 4.66
C PHE A 100 -0.17 2.81 5.57
N PHE A 101 -0.50 3.03 6.84
CA PHE A 101 0.35 3.75 7.79
C PHE A 101 0.46 3.02 9.13
N LEU A 102 0.42 1.68 9.15
CA LEU A 102 0.60 0.90 10.36
C LEU A 102 1.91 1.31 11.07
N GLU A 103 1.76 1.86 12.28
CA GLU A 103 2.82 2.26 13.21
C GLU A 103 3.92 3.20 12.66
N ASN A 104 3.51 4.31 12.03
CA ASN A 104 4.42 5.39 11.65
C ASN A 104 4.15 6.68 12.46
N LYS A 105 5.19 7.39 12.92
CA LYS A 105 5.05 8.72 13.54
C LYS A 105 4.33 9.75 12.63
N TYR A 106 4.35 9.51 11.32
CA TYR A 106 3.65 10.28 10.30
C TYR A 106 2.20 9.88 10.08
N LEU A 107 1.68 8.84 10.77
CA LEU A 107 0.33 8.28 10.56
C LEU A 107 -0.76 9.36 10.56
N LYS A 108 -0.74 10.27 11.53
CA LYS A 108 -1.75 11.33 11.65
C LYS A 108 -1.73 12.27 10.43
N VAL A 109 -0.54 12.73 10.04
CA VAL A 109 -0.34 13.66 8.92
C VAL A 109 -0.60 12.96 7.58
N GLY A 110 -0.09 11.74 7.40
CA GLY A 110 -0.35 10.91 6.22
C GLY A 110 -1.85 10.66 6.01
N LYS A 111 -2.59 10.31 7.09
CA LYS A 111 -4.06 10.19 7.04
C LYS A 111 -4.73 11.51 6.61
N ALA A 112 -4.27 12.65 7.12
CA ALA A 112 -4.84 13.95 6.77
C ALA A 112 -4.60 14.33 5.29
N VAL A 113 -3.38 14.13 4.78
CA VAL A 113 -3.03 14.33 3.37
C VAL A 113 -3.95 13.50 2.46
N ILE A 114 -4.04 12.20 2.73
CA ILE A 114 -4.85 11.28 1.94
C ILE A 114 -6.34 11.67 1.96
N LYS A 115 -6.88 11.99 3.15
CA LYS A 115 -8.28 12.40 3.27
C LYS A 115 -8.57 13.67 2.48
N GLY A 116 -7.69 14.67 2.55
CA GLY A 116 -7.92 15.89 1.79
C GLY A 116 -7.80 15.69 0.27
N TRP A 117 -6.93 14.79 -0.21
CA TRP A 117 -6.90 14.39 -1.62
C TRP A 117 -8.21 13.76 -2.08
N LEU A 118 -8.81 12.89 -1.26
CA LEU A 118 -10.09 12.25 -1.56
C LEU A 118 -11.27 13.23 -1.57
N GLN A 119 -11.20 14.25 -0.71
CA GLN A 119 -12.23 15.29 -0.59
C GLN A 119 -12.06 16.44 -1.60
N GLY A 120 -10.94 16.49 -2.33
CA GLY A 120 -10.60 17.63 -3.20
C GLY A 120 -10.33 18.92 -2.41
N ALA A 121 -10.03 18.81 -1.12
CA ALA A 121 -9.87 19.94 -0.21
C ALA A 121 -8.43 20.52 -0.21
N ILE A 122 -7.51 19.87 -0.92
CA ILE A 122 -6.07 20.20 -1.06
C ILE A 122 -5.56 19.72 -2.42
#